data_AF-A0A1F6M2A4-F1
#
_entry.id   AF-A0A1F6M2A4-F1
#
_cell.length_a   1.000
_cell.length_b   1.000
_cell.length_c   1.000
_cell.angle_alpha   90.00
_cell.angle_beta   90.00
_cell.angle_gamma   90.00
#
_symmetry.space_group_name_H-M   'P 1'
#
loop_
_entity.id
_entity.type
_entity.pdbx_description
1 polymer ?
#
loop_
_entity_poly.entity_id
_entity_poly.type
_entity_poly.pdbx_seq_one_letter_code
_entity_poly.pdbx_strand_id
1 'polypeptide(L)'
;MLLKDLQKMGFPKNLATVYLALFEIGEGKAGEIIRKTGLHRNIVYGCLEKLEEKTLITKVEFRGVAIYKTLHPDRILNELKDREQLVKNIVDELSRIRRPTTQEVIIHEGEESIRESYFRVYSNLISKDEICLIGLSTSWYDVMGEKAVEKLKRMQREKNIRLKGVGDKIDFNEAKFQSDMFPLVEMRVVPGLEARTNEMVIFSDRLFISILVKPYTVVEIINPEIVKVYKQQFEIFWNQEVKTYRGWDQVQDMFYSELLPMYRPNVSEYCIGGGYGEGGDDSRVEEFYIAFNTARIQKGGHMKVLFYEQHREKAIREMQRSGDAELQYTELKFLPAAHYSPLQIMLVGGKTALIYWGETPTATLYSRPAIYESYKKQFDLLWKQEVQTYSGWQEINELFLQYLTETVEKGDVECVIGAGYGDEKTGDLVSRLFLHHNGSLMKKGVFKRALFYEQHRDHFENETRALNPERYDKYIKVRYLPKEFYFSLETHIFKNKATITYFGENPVSTLYQNPNIIAGFQRQFDFLWSISKE
;
A
#
# COMPACT_ATOMS: atom_id res chain seq x y z
N MET A 1 58.60 28.70 -4.23
CA MET A 1 57.62 27.61 -4.44
C MET A 1 58.29 26.26 -4.23
N LEU A 2 59.27 25.91 -5.07
CA LEU A 2 59.97 24.61 -5.09
C LEU A 2 60.42 24.04 -3.73
N LEU A 3 60.94 24.86 -2.81
CA LEU A 3 61.33 24.38 -1.46
C LEU A 3 60.14 23.81 -0.68
N LYS A 4 58.98 24.49 -0.70
CA LYS A 4 57.76 24.03 -0.01
C LYS A 4 57.17 22.79 -0.68
N ASP A 5 57.32 22.69 -2.00
CA ASP A 5 56.80 21.55 -2.77
C ASP A 5 57.63 20.29 -2.51
N LEU A 6 58.97 20.40 -2.49
CA LEU A 6 59.86 19.29 -2.06
C LEU A 6 59.59 18.85 -0.62
N GLN A 7 59.27 19.78 0.28
CA GLN A 7 58.88 19.45 1.66
C GLN A 7 57.58 18.65 1.73
N LYS A 8 56.57 19.02 0.92
CA LYS A 8 55.34 18.23 0.80
C LYS A 8 55.60 16.83 0.24
N MET A 9 56.64 16.67 -0.58
CA MET A 9 57.11 15.38 -1.09
C MET A 9 57.96 14.59 -0.07
N GLY A 10 58.08 15.06 1.17
CA GLY A 10 58.78 14.34 2.24
C GLY A 10 60.28 14.65 2.35
N PHE A 11 60.80 15.66 1.65
CA PHE A 11 62.18 16.12 1.85
C PHE A 11 62.25 17.00 3.11
N PRO A 12 63.06 16.64 4.12
CA PRO A 12 63.30 17.52 5.26
C PRO A 12 63.82 18.88 4.81
N LYS A 13 63.49 19.95 5.55
CA LYS A 13 63.86 21.34 5.21
C LYS A 13 65.32 21.48 4.77
N ASN A 14 66.26 20.95 5.55
CA ASN A 14 67.69 21.06 5.25
C ASN A 14 68.09 20.27 4.00
N LEU A 15 67.46 19.11 3.76
CA LEU A 15 67.72 18.28 2.58
C LEU A 15 67.30 19.00 1.29
N ALA A 16 66.10 19.59 1.30
CA ALA A 16 65.58 20.36 0.17
C ALA A 16 66.41 21.63 -0.09
N THR A 17 66.84 22.33 0.97
CA THR A 17 67.73 23.50 0.86
C THR A 17 69.08 23.14 0.24
N VAL A 18 69.72 22.06 0.69
CA VAL A 18 71.02 21.61 0.17
C VAL A 18 70.90 21.17 -1.30
N TYR A 19 69.84 20.43 -1.64
CA TYR A 19 69.60 19.99 -3.01
C TYR A 19 69.42 21.17 -3.97
N LEU A 20 68.56 22.14 -3.62
CA LEU A 20 68.34 23.33 -4.45
C LEU A 20 69.60 24.19 -4.58
N ALA A 21 70.36 24.36 -3.49
CA ALA A 21 71.60 25.11 -3.52
C ALA A 21 72.64 24.46 -4.46
N LEU A 22 72.79 23.14 -4.41
CA LEU A 22 73.66 22.41 -5.32
C LEU A 22 73.14 22.44 -6.76
N PHE A 23 71.81 22.33 -6.95
CA PHE A 23 71.19 22.39 -8.28
C PHE A 23 71.43 23.74 -8.97
N GLU A 24 71.39 24.84 -8.23
CA GLU A 24 71.73 26.16 -8.75
C GLU A 24 73.22 26.35 -9.03
N ILE A 25 74.11 25.65 -8.31
CA ILE A 25 75.57 25.67 -8.57
C ILE A 25 75.91 24.75 -9.76
N GLY A 26 75.12 23.69 -9.99
CA GLY A 26 75.34 22.66 -11.01
C GLY A 26 76.29 21.57 -10.50
N GLU A 27 77.55 21.94 -10.23
CA GLU A 27 78.54 21.07 -9.61
C GLU A 27 79.48 21.87 -8.70
N GLY A 28 79.81 21.34 -7.52
CA GLY A 28 80.58 22.09 -6.55
C GLY A 28 81.11 21.26 -5.40
N LYS A 29 82.06 21.84 -4.67
CA LYS A 29 82.64 21.22 -3.46
C LYS A 29 81.70 21.42 -2.27
N ALA A 30 81.76 20.52 -1.27
CA ALA A 30 80.96 20.67 -0.05
C ALA A 30 81.12 22.05 0.62
N GLY A 31 82.32 22.64 0.58
CA GLY A 31 82.58 23.99 1.09
C GLY A 31 81.81 25.11 0.37
N GLU A 32 81.56 24.97 -0.93
CA GLU A 32 80.76 25.94 -1.70
C GLU A 32 79.27 25.84 -1.34
N ILE A 33 78.79 24.62 -1.15
CA ILE A 33 77.42 24.34 -0.72
C ILE A 33 77.20 24.84 0.72
N ILE A 34 78.18 24.66 1.62
CA ILE A 34 78.16 25.20 2.99
C ILE A 34 78.04 26.73 2.96
N ARG A 35 78.88 27.41 2.17
CA ARG A 35 78.82 28.87 2.05
C ARG A 35 77.48 29.36 1.47
N LYS A 36 76.95 28.67 0.46
CA LYS A 36 75.70 29.05 -0.19
C LYS A 36 74.47 28.82 0.69
N THR A 37 74.45 27.74 1.46
CA THR A 37 73.31 27.37 2.31
C THR A 37 73.35 28.01 3.70
N GLY A 38 74.53 28.44 4.18
CA GLY A 38 74.72 28.91 5.56
C GLY A 38 74.55 27.83 6.62
N LEU A 39 74.45 26.55 6.23
CA LEU A 39 74.25 25.42 7.12
C LEU A 39 75.58 24.92 7.70
N HIS A 40 75.54 24.39 8.92
CA HIS A 40 76.72 23.78 9.54
C HIS A 40 77.25 22.60 8.69
N ARG A 41 78.57 22.44 8.61
CA ARG A 41 79.24 21.45 7.74
C ARG A 41 78.67 20.04 7.87
N ASN A 42 78.38 19.59 9.09
CA ASN A 42 77.88 18.23 9.34
C ASN A 42 76.47 18.02 8.76
N ILE A 43 75.64 19.08 8.73
CA ILE A 43 74.30 19.03 8.12
C ILE A 43 74.43 18.90 6.60
N VAL A 44 75.35 19.65 5.99
CA VAL A 44 75.56 19.60 4.55
C VAL A 44 76.08 18.24 4.12
N TYR A 45 77.08 17.67 4.79
CA TYR A 45 77.56 16.32 4.47
C TYR A 45 76.48 15.25 4.64
N GLY A 46 75.72 15.27 5.75
CA GLY A 46 74.63 14.32 5.95
C GLY A 46 73.46 14.49 4.96
N CYS A 47 73.26 15.69 4.43
CA CYS A 47 72.29 15.90 3.35
C CYS A 47 72.82 15.40 1.99
N LEU A 48 74.10 15.61 1.69
CA LEU A 48 74.72 15.13 0.45
C LEU A 48 74.70 13.60 0.40
N GLU A 49 75.02 12.91 1.50
CA GLU A 49 74.93 11.46 1.62
C GLU A 49 73.51 10.95 1.33
N LYS A 50 72.49 11.54 1.97
CA LYS A 50 71.08 11.18 1.71
C LYS A 50 70.62 11.47 0.28
N LEU A 51 71.13 12.53 -0.35
CA LEU A 51 70.81 12.86 -1.74
C LEU A 51 71.50 11.89 -2.70
N GLU A 52 72.68 11.40 -2.35
CA GLU A 52 73.42 10.38 -3.10
C GLU A 52 72.74 9.01 -2.97
N GLU A 53 72.33 8.61 -1.77
CA GLU A 53 71.49 7.41 -1.52
C GLU A 53 70.19 7.44 -2.33
N LYS A 54 69.57 8.62 -2.46
CA LYS A 54 68.38 8.83 -3.28
C LYS A 54 68.66 8.93 -4.79
N THR A 55 69.91 8.82 -5.23
CA THR A 55 70.33 8.94 -6.63
C THR A 55 69.95 10.27 -7.30
N LEU A 56 69.88 11.34 -6.50
CA LEU A 56 69.56 12.70 -6.96
C LEU A 56 70.83 13.50 -7.25
N ILE A 57 71.94 13.10 -6.68
CA ILE A 57 73.27 13.66 -6.92
C ILE A 57 74.27 12.53 -7.12
N THR A 58 75.45 12.86 -7.65
CA THR A 58 76.60 11.96 -7.71
C THR A 58 77.81 12.65 -7.10
N LYS A 59 78.68 11.87 -6.46
CA LYS A 59 79.99 12.31 -5.97
C LYS A 59 81.09 11.81 -6.90
N VAL A 60 81.97 12.71 -7.34
CA VAL A 60 83.14 12.38 -8.15
C VAL A 60 84.38 12.94 -7.47
N GLU A 61 85.45 12.14 -7.40
CA GLU A 61 86.71 12.58 -6.83
C GLU A 61 87.63 13.11 -7.94
N PHE A 62 88.04 14.37 -7.83
CA PHE A 62 88.95 15.00 -8.79
C PHE A 62 90.12 15.63 -8.05
N ARG A 63 91.34 15.15 -8.34
CA ARG A 63 92.59 15.60 -7.70
C ARG A 63 92.52 15.58 -6.15
N GLY A 64 91.97 14.50 -5.59
CA GLY A 64 91.87 14.30 -4.13
C GLY A 64 90.77 15.12 -3.43
N VAL A 65 89.84 15.72 -4.18
CA VAL A 65 88.73 16.50 -3.64
C VAL A 65 87.40 16.00 -4.20
N ALA A 66 86.43 15.77 -3.31
CA ALA A 66 85.06 15.40 -3.68
C ALA A 66 84.30 16.59 -4.30
N ILE A 67 83.80 16.39 -5.51
CA ILE A 67 82.89 17.28 -6.23
C ILE A 67 81.53 16.60 -6.30
N TYR A 68 80.49 17.33 -5.91
CA TYR A 68 79.11 16.86 -5.97
C TYR A 68 78.43 17.49 -7.16
N LYS A 69 77.62 16.70 -7.88
CA LYS A 69 76.91 17.14 -9.07
C LYS A 69 75.47 16.66 -9.03
N THR A 70 74.52 17.54 -9.37
CA THR A 70 73.12 17.13 -9.49
C THR A 70 72.90 16.25 -10.72
N LEU A 71 72.04 15.25 -10.55
CA LEU A 71 71.55 14.42 -11.65
C LEU A 71 70.26 15.03 -12.22
N HIS A 72 69.78 14.50 -13.35
CA HIS A 72 68.60 15.03 -14.02
C HIS A 72 67.36 14.99 -13.10
N PRO A 73 66.53 16.06 -13.04
CA PRO A 73 65.37 16.14 -12.14
C PRO A 73 64.37 14.98 -12.25
N ASP A 74 64.28 14.32 -13.41
CA ASP A 74 63.42 13.15 -13.62
C ASP A 74 63.72 11.99 -12.65
N ARG A 75 64.91 11.98 -12.03
CA ARG A 75 65.26 11.03 -10.97
C ARG A 75 64.31 11.12 -9.77
N ILE A 76 63.76 12.30 -9.47
CA ILE A 76 62.73 12.47 -8.44
C ILE A 76 61.47 11.69 -8.81
N LEU A 77 61.08 11.72 -10.09
CA LEU A 77 59.92 10.97 -10.58
C LEU A 77 60.19 9.45 -10.58
N ASN A 78 61.41 9.03 -10.91
CA ASN A 78 61.78 7.61 -10.89
C ASN A 78 61.78 7.04 -9.46
N GLU A 79 62.29 7.77 -8.47
CA GLU A 79 62.25 7.34 -7.06
C GLU A 79 60.81 7.11 -6.57
N LEU A 80 59.88 7.97 -6.98
CA LEU A 80 58.46 7.78 -6.67
C LEU A 80 57.87 6.53 -7.34
N LYS A 81 58.22 6.27 -8.60
CA LYS A 81 57.76 5.07 -9.32
C LYS A 81 58.30 3.78 -8.69
N ASP A 82 59.57 3.78 -8.29
CA ASP A 82 60.18 2.62 -7.61
C ASP A 82 59.50 2.35 -6.27
N ARG A 83 59.19 3.42 -5.51
CA ARG A 83 58.45 3.33 -4.25
C ARG A 83 57.00 2.86 -4.47
N GLU A 84 56.33 3.34 -5.51
CA GLU A 84 55.00 2.87 -5.90
C GLU A 84 55.02 1.37 -6.23
N GLN A 85 56.02 0.90 -6.98
CA GLN A 85 56.16 -0.50 -7.33
C GLN A 85 56.45 -1.37 -6.10
N LEU A 86 57.28 -0.89 -5.16
CA LEU A 86 57.52 -1.57 -3.89
C LEU A 86 56.22 -1.72 -3.09
N VAL A 87 55.43 -0.65 -2.99
CA VAL A 87 54.12 -0.69 -2.31
C VAL A 87 53.18 -1.67 -2.99
N LYS A 88 53.11 -1.70 -4.33
CA LYS A 88 52.31 -2.69 -5.08
C LYS A 88 52.71 -4.12 -4.73
N ASN A 89 54.01 -4.41 -4.71
CA ASN A 89 54.52 -5.74 -4.36
C ASN A 89 54.16 -6.11 -2.91
N ILE A 90 54.29 -5.18 -1.95
CA ILE A 90 53.90 -5.40 -0.55
C ILE A 90 52.40 -5.68 -0.44
N VAL A 91 51.56 -4.92 -1.14
CA VAL A 91 50.10 -5.14 -1.17
C VAL A 91 49.79 -6.53 -1.74
N ASP A 92 50.42 -6.94 -2.82
CA ASP A 92 50.24 -8.28 -3.42
C ASP A 92 50.66 -9.39 -2.45
N GLU A 93 51.78 -9.22 -1.75
CA GLU A 93 52.27 -10.19 -0.77
C GLU A 93 51.36 -10.28 0.46
N LEU A 94 50.93 -9.14 1.00
CA LEU A 94 49.93 -9.07 2.09
C LEU A 94 48.61 -9.72 1.66
N SER A 95 48.20 -9.55 0.40
CA SER A 95 47.00 -10.17 -0.15
C SER A 95 47.10 -11.70 -0.21
N ARG A 96 48.30 -12.24 -0.44
CA ARG A 96 48.55 -13.70 -0.45
C ARG A 96 48.59 -14.32 0.94
N ILE A 97 49.04 -13.56 1.95
CA ILE A 97 49.17 -14.03 3.35
C ILE A 97 47.87 -13.85 4.13
N ARG A 98 47.00 -12.94 3.69
CA ARG A 98 45.68 -12.72 4.28
C ARG A 98 44.87 -14.02 4.22
N ARG A 99 44.70 -14.67 5.37
CA ARG A 99 43.65 -15.68 5.53
C ARG A 99 42.34 -15.00 5.15
N PRO A 100 41.46 -15.62 4.35
CA PRO A 100 40.14 -15.08 4.12
C PRO A 100 39.40 -15.07 5.46
N THR A 101 39.48 -13.97 6.20
CA THR A 101 38.41 -13.63 7.12
C THR A 101 37.22 -13.36 6.22
N THR A 102 36.33 -14.34 6.16
CA THR A 102 35.11 -14.34 5.34
C THR A 102 34.12 -13.25 5.74
N GLN A 103 34.44 -12.48 6.78
CA GLN A 103 33.58 -11.52 7.43
C GLN A 103 34.39 -10.29 7.85
N GLU A 104 34.01 -9.12 7.32
CA GLU A 104 34.54 -7.82 7.76
C GLU A 104 33.40 -6.85 8.00
N VAL A 105 33.55 -6.02 9.04
CA VAL A 105 32.64 -4.92 9.34
C VAL A 105 33.45 -3.63 9.37
N ILE A 106 33.07 -2.68 8.52
CA ILE A 106 33.74 -1.39 8.35
C ILE A 106 32.73 -0.29 8.63
N ILE A 107 33.12 0.71 9.42
CA ILE A 107 32.26 1.85 9.76
C ILE A 107 32.79 3.08 9.02
N HIS A 108 31.94 3.70 8.20
CA HIS A 108 32.23 4.95 7.50
C HIS A 108 31.43 6.07 8.16
N GLU A 109 32.11 7.07 8.71
CA GLU A 109 31.50 8.21 9.39
C GLU A 109 31.76 9.51 8.61
N GLY A 110 30.72 10.33 8.47
CA GLY A 110 30.79 11.60 7.77
C GLY A 110 30.68 11.48 6.25
N GLU A 111 30.30 12.59 5.60
CA GLU A 111 29.91 12.61 4.20
C GLU A 111 31.05 12.20 3.25
N GLU A 112 32.29 12.60 3.55
CA GLU A 112 33.46 12.28 2.72
C GLU A 112 33.77 10.78 2.75
N SER A 113 33.89 10.19 3.94
CA SER A 113 34.14 8.76 4.13
C SER A 113 33.05 7.90 3.48
N ILE A 114 31.78 8.30 3.64
CA ILE A 114 30.65 7.61 3.01
C ILE A 114 30.76 7.68 1.48
N ARG A 115 30.99 8.87 0.88
CA ARG A 115 31.14 9.00 -0.58
C ARG A 115 32.30 8.14 -1.11
N GLU A 116 33.43 8.14 -0.43
CA GLU A 116 34.59 7.32 -0.80
C GLU A 116 34.27 5.83 -0.76
N SER A 117 33.50 5.38 0.25
CA SER A 117 33.04 4.00 0.35
C SER A 117 32.17 3.59 -0.84
N TYR A 118 31.20 4.42 -1.23
CA TYR A 118 30.36 4.19 -2.40
C TYR A 118 31.19 4.15 -3.69
N PHE A 119 32.13 5.09 -3.88
CA PHE A 119 32.99 5.09 -5.07
C PHE A 119 33.87 3.84 -5.15
N ARG A 120 34.44 3.41 -4.02
CA ARG A 120 35.26 2.18 -3.93
C ARG A 120 34.44 0.94 -4.28
N VAL A 121 33.20 0.84 -3.80
CA VAL A 121 32.35 -0.32 -4.11
C VAL A 121 31.93 -0.29 -5.58
N TYR A 122 31.45 0.84 -6.09
CA TYR A 122 31.07 0.97 -7.50
C TYR A 122 32.23 0.73 -8.47
N SER A 123 33.48 1.06 -8.09
CA SER A 123 34.65 0.75 -8.91
C SER A 123 34.94 -0.74 -9.01
N ASN A 124 34.51 -1.54 -8.05
CA ASN A 124 34.73 -2.99 -8.00
C ASN A 124 33.59 -3.81 -8.61
N LEU A 125 32.40 -3.22 -8.80
CA LEU A 125 31.29 -3.88 -9.49
C LEU A 125 31.68 -4.32 -10.90
N ILE A 126 31.17 -5.47 -11.33
CA ILE A 126 31.35 -6.00 -12.68
C ILE A 126 30.16 -5.66 -13.56
N SER A 127 30.31 -5.82 -14.87
CA SER A 127 29.25 -5.44 -15.80
C SER A 127 27.97 -6.24 -15.56
N LYS A 128 26.83 -5.56 -15.52
CA LYS A 128 25.50 -6.11 -15.24
C LYS A 128 25.26 -6.59 -13.80
N ASP A 129 26.10 -6.20 -12.84
CA ASP A 129 25.75 -6.41 -11.43
C ASP A 129 24.41 -5.74 -11.08
N GLU A 130 23.76 -6.30 -10.06
CA GLU A 130 22.49 -5.82 -9.54
C GLU A 130 22.67 -5.36 -8.09
N ILE A 131 22.19 -4.15 -7.81
CA ILE A 131 22.13 -3.53 -6.49
C ILE A 131 20.67 -3.54 -6.05
N CYS A 132 20.42 -4.00 -4.82
CA CYS A 132 19.09 -3.98 -4.22
C CYS A 132 19.07 -2.97 -3.06
N LEU A 133 18.11 -2.05 -3.07
CA LEU A 133 17.97 -0.98 -2.08
C LEU A 133 16.68 -1.16 -1.29
N ILE A 134 16.77 -1.23 0.03
CA ILE A 134 15.64 -1.26 0.95
C ILE A 134 15.63 0.05 1.74
N GLY A 135 14.50 0.77 1.71
CA GLY A 135 14.27 1.92 2.57
C GLY A 135 14.66 3.28 1.97
N LEU A 136 14.34 3.53 0.70
CA LEU A 136 14.54 4.80 -0.05
C LEU A 136 14.62 6.06 0.84
N SER A 137 15.82 6.42 1.31
CA SER A 137 15.97 7.51 2.26
C SER A 137 16.13 8.84 1.55
N THR A 138 15.26 9.79 1.88
CA THR A 138 15.33 11.16 1.34
C THR A 138 16.64 11.87 1.68
N SER A 139 17.33 11.46 2.75
CA SER A 139 18.59 12.06 3.21
C SER A 139 19.83 11.57 2.45
N TRP A 140 19.71 10.55 1.59
CA TRP A 140 20.84 10.05 0.79
C TRP A 140 21.42 11.13 -0.13
N TYR A 141 20.55 11.95 -0.74
CA TYR A 141 20.97 13.06 -1.60
C TYR A 141 21.74 14.14 -0.84
N ASP A 142 21.41 14.38 0.43
CA ASP A 142 22.13 15.34 1.28
C ASP A 142 23.56 14.87 1.57
N VAL A 143 23.73 13.57 1.84
CA VAL A 143 25.05 12.97 2.09
C VAL A 143 25.88 12.93 0.82
N MET A 144 25.31 12.48 -0.29
CA MET A 144 26.06 12.31 -1.52
C MET A 144 26.36 13.66 -2.20
N GLY A 145 25.37 14.54 -2.31
CA GLY A 145 25.45 15.76 -3.09
C GLY A 145 25.53 15.52 -4.60
N GLU A 146 25.13 16.52 -5.38
CA GLU A 146 24.93 16.41 -6.83
C GLU A 146 26.14 15.83 -7.59
N LYS A 147 27.36 16.30 -7.28
CA LYS A 147 28.59 15.84 -7.95
C LYS A 147 28.86 14.36 -7.73
N ALA A 148 28.59 13.84 -6.53
CA ALA A 148 28.83 12.44 -6.23
C ALA A 148 27.77 11.56 -6.87
N VAL A 149 26.50 11.98 -6.83
CA VAL A 149 25.39 11.31 -7.51
C VAL A 149 25.68 11.19 -9.00
N GLU A 150 26.11 12.26 -9.67
CA GLU A 150 26.43 12.23 -11.09
C GLU A 150 27.61 11.30 -11.41
N LYS A 151 28.62 11.27 -10.54
CA LYS A 151 29.73 10.32 -10.67
C LYS A 151 29.25 8.87 -10.54
N LEU A 152 28.35 8.56 -9.60
CA LEU A 152 27.76 7.23 -9.47
C LEU A 152 26.90 6.86 -10.69
N LYS A 153 26.06 7.78 -11.18
CA LYS A 153 25.29 7.58 -12.42
C LYS A 153 26.19 7.21 -13.59
N ARG A 154 27.31 7.92 -13.77
CA ARG A 154 28.29 7.61 -14.83
C ARG A 154 28.87 6.21 -14.67
N MET A 155 29.34 5.84 -13.47
CA MET A 155 29.89 4.51 -13.20
C MET A 155 28.86 3.39 -13.43
N GLN A 156 27.60 3.63 -13.05
CA GLN A 156 26.48 2.71 -13.29
C GLN A 156 26.21 2.53 -14.79
N ARG A 157 26.23 3.61 -15.58
CA ARG A 157 26.04 3.53 -17.05
C ARG A 157 27.18 2.79 -17.73
N GLU A 158 28.43 3.13 -17.40
CA GLU A 158 29.63 2.51 -18.00
C GLU A 158 29.65 0.99 -17.82
N LYS A 159 29.18 0.50 -16.67
CA LYS A 159 29.16 -0.93 -16.35
C LYS A 159 27.79 -1.58 -16.55
N ASN A 160 26.77 -0.82 -16.95
CA ASN A 160 25.40 -1.30 -17.10
C ASN A 160 24.84 -1.95 -15.81
N ILE A 161 25.09 -1.33 -14.66
CA ILE A 161 24.65 -1.83 -13.34
C ILE A 161 23.15 -1.59 -13.17
N ARG A 162 22.41 -2.60 -12.69
CA ARG A 162 20.99 -2.46 -12.37
C ARG A 162 20.80 -2.10 -10.90
N LEU A 163 19.87 -1.21 -10.61
CA LEU A 163 19.45 -0.88 -9.25
C LEU A 163 17.95 -1.09 -9.13
N LYS A 164 17.54 -1.86 -8.13
CA LYS A 164 16.15 -2.06 -7.76
C LYS A 164 15.91 -1.55 -6.34
N GLY A 165 14.95 -0.66 -6.14
CA GLY A 165 14.69 -0.02 -4.84
C GLY A 165 13.27 -0.21 -4.33
N VAL A 166 13.11 -0.40 -3.02
CA VAL A 166 11.79 -0.42 -2.35
C VAL A 166 11.77 0.57 -1.19
N GLY A 167 10.67 1.31 -1.03
CA GLY A 167 10.48 2.29 0.04
C GLY A 167 9.01 2.60 0.31
N ASP A 168 8.72 3.32 1.40
CA ASP A 168 7.36 3.75 1.77
C ASP A 168 6.74 4.75 0.79
N LYS A 169 7.57 5.57 0.16
CA LYS A 169 7.21 6.55 -0.88
C LYS A 169 8.39 6.75 -1.83
N ILE A 170 8.11 7.39 -2.96
CA ILE A 170 9.14 7.85 -3.91
C ILE A 170 9.06 9.37 -3.95
N ASP A 171 10.13 10.04 -3.54
CA ASP A 171 10.21 11.51 -3.60
C ASP A 171 10.55 12.04 -5.01
N PHE A 172 10.59 13.36 -5.16
CA PHE A 172 10.89 13.99 -6.45
C PHE A 172 12.30 13.64 -6.98
N ASN A 173 13.30 13.60 -6.10
CA ASN A 173 14.68 13.32 -6.50
C ASN A 173 14.82 11.85 -6.93
N GLU A 174 14.19 10.93 -6.22
CA GLU A 174 14.13 9.51 -6.53
C GLU A 174 13.40 9.25 -7.85
N ALA A 175 12.22 9.86 -8.05
CA ALA A 175 11.49 9.78 -9.30
C ALA A 175 12.31 10.32 -10.48
N LYS A 176 12.99 11.45 -10.30
CA LYS A 176 13.90 12.03 -11.31
C LYS A 176 15.09 11.09 -11.59
N PHE A 177 15.73 10.55 -10.56
CA PHE A 177 16.86 9.63 -10.71
C PHE A 177 16.46 8.36 -11.46
N GLN A 178 15.32 7.77 -11.11
CA GLN A 178 14.76 6.63 -11.83
C GLN A 178 14.52 6.97 -13.31
N SER A 179 13.88 8.11 -13.59
CA SER A 179 13.61 8.55 -14.96
C SER A 179 14.90 8.76 -15.76
N ASP A 180 15.90 9.43 -15.18
CA ASP A 180 17.19 9.71 -15.82
C ASP A 180 17.97 8.43 -16.13
N MET A 181 17.76 7.39 -15.34
CA MET A 181 18.55 6.15 -15.37
C MET A 181 17.77 4.96 -15.92
N PHE A 182 16.56 5.15 -16.43
CA PHE A 182 15.78 4.08 -17.03
C PHE A 182 16.51 3.47 -18.26
N PRO A 183 16.55 2.13 -18.43
CA PRO A 183 15.92 1.08 -17.61
C PRO A 183 16.84 0.48 -16.53
N LEU A 184 17.95 1.14 -16.18
CA LEU A 184 18.91 0.64 -15.19
C LEU A 184 18.42 0.78 -13.75
N VAL A 185 17.45 1.66 -13.49
CA VAL A 185 16.91 1.91 -12.17
C VAL A 185 15.40 1.67 -12.18
N GLU A 186 14.91 0.89 -11.22
CA GLU A 186 13.49 0.66 -10.97
C GLU A 186 13.23 0.75 -9.46
N MET A 187 12.25 1.54 -9.05
CA MET A 187 11.84 1.69 -7.66
C MET A 187 10.35 1.39 -7.51
N ARG A 188 9.97 0.80 -6.38
CA ARG A 188 8.59 0.41 -6.05
C ARG A 188 8.21 0.88 -4.66
N VAL A 189 6.94 1.27 -4.52
CA VAL A 189 6.36 1.63 -3.23
C VAL A 189 5.88 0.38 -2.50
N VAL A 190 6.33 0.24 -1.25
CA VAL A 190 5.95 -0.79 -0.29
C VAL A 190 5.40 -0.08 0.96
N PRO A 191 4.07 0.04 1.09
CA PRO A 191 3.44 0.71 2.24
C PRO A 191 3.92 0.11 3.58
N GLY A 192 4.24 0.98 4.54
CA GLY A 192 4.72 0.59 5.86
C GLY A 192 6.22 0.29 5.97
N LEU A 193 6.98 0.30 4.86
CA LEU A 193 8.45 0.26 4.89
C LEU A 193 9.03 1.66 5.19
N GLU A 194 8.65 2.23 6.33
CA GLU A 194 9.07 3.58 6.72
C GLU A 194 10.58 3.63 6.93
N ALA A 195 11.25 4.43 6.11
CA ALA A 195 12.70 4.44 6.03
C ALA A 195 13.24 5.85 5.76
N ARG A 196 12.74 6.83 6.52
CA ARG A 196 13.13 8.24 6.33
C ARG A 196 14.64 8.45 6.41
N THR A 197 15.29 7.78 7.34
CA THR A 197 16.70 8.03 7.67
C THR A 197 17.58 6.79 7.62
N ASN A 198 17.02 5.62 7.34
CA ASN A 198 17.77 4.37 7.30
C ASN A 198 17.56 3.72 5.95
N GLU A 199 18.62 3.28 5.30
CA GLU A 199 18.53 2.52 4.07
C GLU A 199 19.52 1.35 4.13
N MET A 200 19.22 0.30 3.39
CA MET A 200 20.10 -0.85 3.23
C MET A 200 20.42 -1.03 1.75
N VAL A 201 21.70 -1.03 1.41
CA VAL A 201 22.18 -1.23 0.04
C VAL A 201 22.89 -2.56 -0.05
N ILE A 202 22.27 -3.50 -0.76
CA ILE A 202 22.74 -4.86 -0.93
C ILE A 202 23.46 -4.93 -2.27
N PHE A 203 24.77 -5.17 -2.22
CA PHE A 203 25.61 -5.44 -3.37
C PHE A 203 25.82 -6.96 -3.53
N SER A 204 26.58 -7.38 -4.54
CA SER A 204 26.86 -8.80 -4.80
C SER A 204 27.67 -9.49 -3.70
N ASP A 205 28.53 -8.76 -2.98
CA ASP A 205 29.47 -9.31 -1.99
C ASP A 205 29.39 -8.66 -0.59
N ARG A 206 28.59 -7.59 -0.44
CA ARG A 206 28.49 -6.82 0.81
C ARG A 206 27.14 -6.15 1.00
N LEU A 207 26.86 -5.77 2.23
CA LEU A 207 25.70 -5.01 2.66
C LEU A 207 26.14 -3.68 3.26
N PHE A 208 25.52 -2.59 2.85
CA PHE A 208 25.60 -1.31 3.56
C PHE A 208 24.33 -1.14 4.39
N ILE A 209 24.48 -0.83 5.68
CA ILE A 209 23.39 -0.36 6.54
C ILE A 209 23.69 1.10 6.86
N SER A 210 22.89 2.00 6.31
CA SER A 210 23.06 3.44 6.44
C SER A 210 22.15 3.99 7.52
N ILE A 211 22.71 4.84 8.38
CA ILE A 211 21.99 5.72 9.30
C ILE A 211 22.30 7.15 8.84
N LEU A 212 21.36 7.73 8.12
CA LEU A 212 21.47 9.02 7.45
C LEU A 212 20.88 10.17 8.30
N VAL A 213 21.15 10.12 9.61
CA VAL A 213 20.97 11.24 10.55
C VAL A 213 22.35 11.68 11.03
N LYS A 214 22.57 12.98 11.21
CA LYS A 214 23.88 13.46 11.69
C LYS A 214 24.19 12.95 13.11
N PRO A 215 25.42 12.45 13.38
CA PRO A 215 26.50 12.23 12.41
C PRO A 215 26.19 11.04 11.50
N TYR A 216 26.34 11.24 10.18
CA TYR A 216 26.01 10.21 9.20
C TYR A 216 26.95 9.00 9.33
N THR A 217 26.38 7.81 9.31
CA THR A 217 27.13 6.55 9.47
C THR A 217 26.67 5.51 8.47
N VAL A 218 27.61 4.81 7.85
CA VAL A 218 27.36 3.61 7.04
C VAL A 218 28.17 2.45 7.60
N VAL A 219 27.48 1.37 7.97
CA VAL A 219 28.09 0.10 8.36
C VAL A 219 28.16 -0.81 7.13
N GLU A 220 29.36 -1.05 6.64
CA GLU A 220 29.66 -1.98 5.55
C GLU A 220 29.97 -3.36 6.12
N ILE A 221 29.21 -4.37 5.70
CA ILE A 221 29.36 -5.76 6.13
C ILE A 221 29.69 -6.61 4.91
N ILE A 222 30.89 -7.15 4.85
CA ILE A 222 31.34 -8.05 3.78
C ILE A 222 31.14 -9.48 4.26
N ASN A 223 30.02 -10.10 3.87
CA ASN A 223 29.68 -11.47 4.25
C ASN A 223 28.63 -12.06 3.28
N PRO A 224 28.96 -13.11 2.49
CA PRO A 224 28.05 -13.66 1.49
C PRO A 224 26.76 -14.26 2.07
N GLU A 225 26.80 -14.80 3.29
CA GLU A 225 25.59 -15.35 3.94
C GLU A 225 24.62 -14.24 4.36
N ILE A 226 25.14 -13.12 4.85
CA ILE A 226 24.33 -11.93 5.17
C ILE A 226 23.73 -11.36 3.89
N VAL A 227 24.53 -11.18 2.85
CA VAL A 227 24.05 -10.69 1.54
C VAL A 227 22.91 -11.58 1.03
N LYS A 228 23.04 -12.89 1.10
CA LYS A 228 22.00 -13.84 0.70
C LYS A 228 20.69 -13.64 1.48
N VAL A 229 20.76 -13.52 2.80
CA VAL A 229 19.57 -13.31 3.66
C VAL A 229 18.89 -11.98 3.33
N TYR A 230 19.65 -10.89 3.25
CA TYR A 230 19.08 -9.58 2.95
C TYR A 230 18.58 -9.47 1.50
N LYS A 231 19.19 -10.19 0.55
CA LYS A 231 18.66 -10.30 -0.81
C LYS A 231 17.34 -11.08 -0.84
N GLN A 232 17.19 -12.15 -0.06
CA GLN A 232 15.90 -12.83 0.12
C GLN A 232 14.85 -11.89 0.74
N GLN A 233 15.23 -11.10 1.73
CA GLN A 233 14.35 -10.09 2.33
C GLN A 233 13.91 -9.03 1.30
N PHE A 234 14.84 -8.55 0.47
CA PHE A 234 14.52 -7.65 -0.65
C PHE A 234 13.51 -8.27 -1.62
N GLU A 235 13.68 -9.53 -2.01
CA GLU A 235 12.77 -10.20 -2.95
C GLU A 235 11.34 -10.32 -2.39
N ILE A 236 11.16 -10.44 -1.07
CA ILE A 236 9.85 -10.42 -0.41
C ILE A 236 9.17 -9.06 -0.61
N PHE A 237 9.91 -7.96 -0.46
CA PHE A 237 9.39 -6.62 -0.71
C PHE A 237 9.18 -6.34 -2.21
N TRP A 238 10.07 -6.83 -3.06
CA TRP A 238 10.04 -6.58 -4.50
C TRP A 238 8.87 -7.27 -5.19
N ASN A 239 8.56 -8.50 -4.79
CA ASN A 239 7.55 -9.36 -5.42
C ASN A 239 6.23 -9.41 -4.65
N GLN A 240 5.85 -8.33 -3.95
CA GLN A 240 4.59 -8.26 -3.22
C GLN A 240 3.39 -8.35 -4.17
N GLU A 241 2.69 -9.49 -4.17
CA GLU A 241 1.38 -9.66 -4.84
C GLU A 241 0.22 -9.05 -4.04
N VAL A 242 0.46 -8.77 -2.76
CA VAL A 242 -0.48 -8.24 -1.78
C VAL A 242 0.14 -7.04 -1.08
N LYS A 243 -0.57 -5.92 -1.08
CA LYS A 243 -0.16 -4.69 -0.38
C LYS A 243 -1.18 -4.33 0.69
N THR A 244 -0.72 -3.93 1.86
CA THR A 244 -1.58 -3.49 2.97
C THR A 244 -1.32 -2.02 3.28
N TYR A 245 -2.38 -1.22 3.23
CA TYR A 245 -2.37 0.22 3.48
C TYR A 245 -3.07 0.47 4.81
N ARG A 246 -2.48 1.32 5.66
CA ARG A 246 -3.01 1.62 7.00
C ARG A 246 -3.05 3.12 7.26
N GLY A 247 -4.17 3.57 7.82
CA GLY A 247 -4.46 4.98 8.05
C GLY A 247 -5.08 5.67 6.84
N TRP A 248 -5.70 6.82 7.08
CA TRP A 248 -6.43 7.59 6.07
C TRP A 248 -5.55 7.93 4.86
N ASP A 249 -4.38 8.52 5.07
CA ASP A 249 -3.49 8.95 3.98
C ASP A 249 -3.10 7.78 3.06
N GLN A 250 -2.71 6.64 3.62
CA GLN A 250 -2.28 5.48 2.83
C GLN A 250 -3.45 4.82 2.10
N VAL A 251 -4.61 4.71 2.74
CA VAL A 251 -5.79 4.12 2.09
C VAL A 251 -6.26 5.03 0.97
N GLN A 252 -6.33 6.35 1.18
CA GLN A 252 -6.68 7.30 0.12
C GLN A 252 -5.67 7.27 -1.03
N ASP A 253 -4.36 7.25 -0.73
CA ASP A 253 -3.32 7.11 -1.75
C ASP A 253 -3.54 5.85 -2.60
N MET A 254 -3.82 4.70 -1.99
CA MET A 254 -4.12 3.45 -2.72
C MET A 254 -5.26 3.63 -3.73
N PHE A 255 -6.34 4.32 -3.34
CA PHE A 255 -7.44 4.59 -4.26
C PHE A 255 -6.98 5.42 -5.47
N TYR A 256 -6.17 6.48 -5.26
CA TYR A 256 -5.72 7.36 -6.35
C TYR A 256 -4.56 6.78 -7.18
N SER A 257 -3.62 6.08 -6.54
CA SER A 257 -2.40 5.57 -7.17
C SER A 257 -2.60 4.20 -7.79
N GLU A 258 -3.44 3.33 -7.21
CA GLU A 258 -3.59 1.94 -7.64
C GLU A 258 -4.93 1.66 -8.34
N LEU A 259 -6.04 2.26 -7.88
CA LEU A 259 -7.39 1.95 -8.40
C LEU A 259 -7.85 2.95 -9.48
N LEU A 260 -7.71 4.26 -9.24
CA LEU A 260 -8.15 5.30 -10.17
C LEU A 260 -7.54 5.16 -11.59
N PRO A 261 -6.28 4.70 -11.78
CA PRO A 261 -5.73 4.47 -13.12
C PRO A 261 -6.40 3.33 -13.89
N MET A 262 -7.15 2.45 -13.22
CA MET A 262 -7.82 1.31 -13.87
C MET A 262 -9.10 1.72 -14.60
N TYR A 263 -9.70 2.87 -14.26
CA TYR A 263 -10.96 3.32 -14.87
C TYR A 263 -10.74 3.93 -16.24
N ARG A 264 -11.62 3.52 -17.15
CA ARG A 264 -11.74 3.96 -18.54
C ARG A 264 -13.13 3.53 -19.04
N PRO A 265 -13.62 4.07 -20.17
CA PRO A 265 -14.88 3.61 -20.75
C PRO A 265 -14.95 2.08 -20.86
N ASN A 266 -16.07 1.49 -20.50
CA ASN A 266 -16.34 0.03 -20.47
C ASN A 266 -15.62 -0.78 -19.38
N VAL A 267 -14.89 -0.15 -18.45
CA VAL A 267 -14.44 -0.83 -17.22
C VAL A 267 -15.44 -0.56 -16.11
N SER A 268 -16.03 -1.65 -15.60
CA SER A 268 -16.92 -1.60 -14.43
C SER A 268 -16.20 -2.02 -13.17
N GLU A 269 -16.43 -1.25 -12.12
CA GLU A 269 -16.18 -1.63 -10.74
C GLU A 269 -17.35 -2.48 -10.21
N TYR A 270 -17.03 -3.46 -9.38
CA TYR A 270 -18.01 -4.27 -8.64
C TYR A 270 -17.71 -4.19 -7.15
N CYS A 271 -18.70 -3.78 -6.37
CA CYS A 271 -18.53 -3.56 -4.93
C CYS A 271 -19.54 -4.35 -4.10
N ILE A 272 -19.06 -5.05 -3.06
CA ILE A 272 -19.87 -5.74 -2.04
C ILE A 272 -19.67 -5.03 -0.71
N GLY A 273 -20.76 -4.69 -0.02
CA GLY A 273 -20.70 -4.17 1.34
C GLY A 273 -20.27 -2.71 1.41
N GLY A 274 -20.86 -1.85 0.58
CA GLY A 274 -20.69 -0.40 0.71
C GLY A 274 -21.27 0.10 2.05
N GLY A 275 -20.46 0.81 2.82
CA GLY A 275 -20.85 1.33 4.13
C GLY A 275 -20.08 2.60 4.50
N TYR A 276 -20.60 3.32 5.48
CA TYR A 276 -20.04 4.59 5.95
C TYR A 276 -19.26 4.40 7.24
N GLY A 277 -18.32 3.44 7.25
CA GLY A 277 -17.47 3.17 8.41
C GLY A 277 -18.10 2.36 9.55
N GLU A 278 -17.30 2.15 10.60
CA GLU A 278 -17.74 1.50 11.84
C GLU A 278 -18.92 2.29 12.46
N GLY A 279 -20.09 1.67 12.53
CA GLY A 279 -21.34 2.32 12.97
C GLY A 279 -22.21 2.91 11.85
N GLY A 280 -21.73 3.00 10.61
CA GLY A 280 -22.55 3.36 9.44
C GLY A 280 -22.82 4.86 9.24
N ASP A 281 -22.11 5.76 9.93
CA ASP A 281 -22.32 7.21 9.80
C ASP A 281 -21.04 8.07 9.87
N ASP A 282 -19.90 7.56 9.41
CA ASP A 282 -18.65 8.33 9.34
C ASP A 282 -18.67 9.30 8.14
N SER A 283 -18.75 10.60 8.42
CA SER A 283 -18.78 11.66 7.40
C SER A 283 -17.49 11.73 6.58
N ARG A 284 -16.35 11.30 7.13
CA ARG A 284 -15.06 11.29 6.40
C ARG A 284 -15.09 10.28 5.26
N VAL A 285 -15.75 9.13 5.48
CA VAL A 285 -15.93 8.09 4.47
C VAL A 285 -16.84 8.62 3.35
N GLU A 286 -17.94 9.29 3.70
CA GLU A 286 -18.85 9.91 2.73
C GLU A 286 -18.13 10.97 1.88
N GLU A 287 -17.43 11.92 2.51
CA GLU A 287 -16.70 12.98 1.80
C GLU A 287 -15.63 12.41 0.87
N PHE A 288 -14.90 11.38 1.32
CA PHE A 288 -13.93 10.68 0.51
C PHE A 288 -14.57 10.03 -0.73
N TYR A 289 -15.66 9.28 -0.56
CA TYR A 289 -16.32 8.61 -1.68
C TYR A 289 -16.94 9.59 -2.65
N ILE A 290 -17.45 10.75 -2.21
CA ILE A 290 -17.91 11.80 -3.12
C ILE A 290 -16.75 12.28 -4.02
N ALA A 291 -15.60 12.58 -3.42
CA ALA A 291 -14.44 13.02 -4.18
C ALA A 291 -13.93 11.94 -5.14
N PHE A 292 -13.81 10.70 -4.67
CA PHE A 292 -13.32 9.58 -5.48
C PHE A 292 -14.29 9.22 -6.61
N ASN A 293 -15.60 9.15 -6.34
CA ASN A 293 -16.62 8.87 -7.35
C ASN A 293 -16.67 9.97 -8.41
N THR A 294 -16.51 11.24 -8.02
CA THR A 294 -16.37 12.34 -8.99
C THR A 294 -15.21 12.09 -9.96
N ALA A 295 -14.03 11.72 -9.43
CA ALA A 295 -12.86 11.40 -10.26
C ALA A 295 -13.06 10.14 -11.12
N ARG A 296 -13.72 9.10 -10.58
CA ARG A 296 -14.08 7.87 -11.31
C ARG A 296 -14.98 8.17 -12.52
N ILE A 297 -16.02 8.98 -12.31
CA ILE A 297 -17.00 9.37 -13.34
C ILE A 297 -16.31 10.17 -14.44
N GLN A 298 -15.40 11.09 -14.09
CA GLN A 298 -14.60 11.83 -15.08
C GLN A 298 -13.78 10.93 -16.00
N LYS A 299 -13.39 9.73 -15.55
CA LYS A 299 -12.72 8.71 -16.36
C LYS A 299 -13.67 7.79 -17.15
N GLY A 300 -14.98 8.00 -17.05
CA GLY A 300 -16.01 7.16 -17.67
C GLY A 300 -16.14 5.79 -17.00
N GLY A 301 -15.74 5.66 -15.74
CA GLY A 301 -15.84 4.40 -14.99
C GLY A 301 -17.27 4.13 -14.55
N HIS A 302 -17.77 2.93 -14.81
CA HIS A 302 -19.08 2.46 -14.30
C HIS A 302 -18.91 1.68 -13.00
N MET A 303 -19.95 1.64 -12.16
CA MET A 303 -19.94 0.89 -10.91
C MET A 303 -21.24 0.11 -10.72
N LYS A 304 -21.13 -1.13 -10.25
CA LYS A 304 -22.25 -1.90 -9.69
C LYS A 304 -21.96 -2.18 -8.23
N VAL A 305 -22.86 -1.79 -7.34
CA VAL A 305 -22.61 -1.88 -5.89
C VAL A 305 -23.79 -2.47 -5.14
N LEU A 306 -23.45 -3.40 -4.24
CA LEU A 306 -24.35 -3.97 -3.24
C LEU A 306 -24.14 -3.21 -1.91
N PHE A 307 -25.00 -2.23 -1.66
CA PHE A 307 -25.09 -1.49 -0.39
C PHE A 307 -25.95 -2.24 0.63
N TYR A 308 -26.01 -1.75 1.87
CA TYR A 308 -26.98 -2.20 2.86
C TYR A 308 -28.24 -1.32 2.86
N GLU A 309 -29.40 -1.93 3.09
CA GLU A 309 -30.72 -1.29 3.00
C GLU A 309 -30.82 -0.04 3.88
N GLN A 310 -30.29 -0.12 5.12
CA GLN A 310 -30.23 1.01 6.06
C GLN A 310 -29.50 2.25 5.52
N HIS A 311 -28.66 2.10 4.48
CA HIS A 311 -27.89 3.19 3.87
C HIS A 311 -28.48 3.68 2.54
N ARG A 312 -29.66 3.19 2.12
CA ARG A 312 -30.25 3.46 0.80
C ARG A 312 -30.27 4.95 0.44
N GLU A 313 -30.87 5.77 1.29
CA GLU A 313 -31.00 7.19 0.98
C GLU A 313 -29.64 7.90 0.94
N LYS A 314 -28.74 7.54 1.85
CA LYS A 314 -27.40 8.13 1.94
C LYS A 314 -26.58 7.78 0.70
N ALA A 315 -26.63 6.53 0.25
CA ALA A 315 -25.98 6.07 -0.99
C ALA A 315 -26.49 6.82 -2.23
N ILE A 316 -27.81 7.02 -2.34
CA ILE A 316 -28.40 7.77 -3.47
C ILE A 316 -27.93 9.23 -3.44
N ARG A 317 -27.94 9.88 -2.26
CA ARG A 317 -27.46 11.26 -2.11
C ARG A 317 -25.98 11.39 -2.44
N GLU A 318 -25.16 10.44 -2.04
CA GLU A 318 -23.73 10.40 -2.39
C GLU A 318 -23.51 10.37 -3.91
N MET A 319 -24.23 9.52 -4.64
CA MET A 319 -24.12 9.44 -6.11
C MET A 319 -24.55 10.74 -6.78
N GLN A 320 -25.65 11.34 -6.31
CA GLN A 320 -26.11 12.64 -6.79
C GLN A 320 -25.06 13.74 -6.56
N ARG A 321 -24.44 13.76 -5.38
CA ARG A 321 -23.36 14.71 -5.03
C ARG A 321 -22.06 14.45 -5.80
N SER A 322 -21.85 13.23 -6.28
CA SER A 322 -20.68 12.83 -7.08
C SER A 322 -20.81 13.16 -8.57
N GLY A 323 -21.94 13.74 -9.00
CA GLY A 323 -22.22 14.07 -10.40
C GLY A 323 -22.99 12.99 -11.18
N ASP A 324 -23.58 12.00 -10.49
CA ASP A 324 -24.36 10.91 -11.09
C ASP A 324 -25.84 11.00 -10.68
N ALA A 325 -26.47 12.16 -10.91
CA ALA A 325 -27.82 12.46 -10.42
C ALA A 325 -28.90 11.50 -10.94
N GLU A 326 -28.75 11.06 -12.19
CA GLU A 326 -29.66 10.14 -12.88
C GLU A 326 -29.19 8.68 -12.83
N LEU A 327 -28.16 8.36 -12.02
CA LEU A 327 -27.58 7.02 -11.88
C LEU A 327 -27.18 6.37 -13.23
N GLN A 328 -26.58 7.17 -14.12
CA GLN A 328 -26.09 6.72 -15.43
C GLN A 328 -24.78 5.94 -15.32
N TYR A 329 -23.95 6.26 -14.31
CA TYR A 329 -22.65 5.61 -14.09
C TYR A 329 -22.68 4.56 -12.99
N THR A 330 -23.77 4.48 -12.22
CA THR A 330 -23.85 3.65 -11.01
C THR A 330 -25.15 2.86 -10.95
N GLU A 331 -25.03 1.53 -10.86
CA GLU A 331 -26.15 0.64 -10.55
C GLU A 331 -26.12 0.24 -9.08
N LEU A 332 -27.23 0.46 -8.36
CA LEU A 332 -27.36 0.19 -6.92
C LEU A 332 -28.28 -1.01 -6.67
N LYS A 333 -27.83 -1.95 -5.84
CA LYS A 333 -28.66 -2.96 -5.19
C LYS A 333 -28.41 -2.96 -3.69
N PHE A 334 -29.36 -3.48 -2.92
CA PHE A 334 -29.34 -3.39 -1.46
C PHE A 334 -29.50 -4.76 -0.82
N LEU A 335 -28.60 -5.05 0.13
CA LEU A 335 -28.57 -6.21 1.00
C LEU A 335 -29.33 -5.89 2.30
N PRO A 336 -29.92 -6.88 2.98
CA PRO A 336 -30.58 -6.69 4.28
C PRO A 336 -29.67 -6.02 5.31
N ALA A 337 -30.23 -5.18 6.20
CA ALA A 337 -29.44 -4.47 7.21
C ALA A 337 -28.81 -5.44 8.23
N ALA A 338 -29.49 -6.56 8.52
CA ALA A 338 -28.97 -7.63 9.36
C ALA A 338 -27.64 -8.24 8.88
N HIS A 339 -27.27 -8.08 7.60
CA HIS A 339 -25.99 -8.54 7.06
C HIS A 339 -24.91 -7.46 7.06
N TYR A 340 -25.14 -6.33 7.73
CA TYR A 340 -24.20 -5.23 7.78
C TYR A 340 -22.80 -5.68 8.19
N SER A 341 -21.83 -5.30 7.38
CA SER A 341 -20.40 -5.46 7.67
C SER A 341 -19.70 -4.15 7.32
N PRO A 342 -18.81 -3.63 8.20
CA PRO A 342 -17.96 -2.48 7.91
C PRO A 342 -16.84 -2.80 6.92
N LEU A 343 -16.68 -4.07 6.52
CA LEU A 343 -15.74 -4.49 5.49
C LEU A 343 -16.38 -4.39 4.10
N GLN A 344 -15.71 -3.67 3.22
CA GLN A 344 -16.06 -3.51 1.82
C GLN A 344 -15.12 -4.31 0.93
N ILE A 345 -15.66 -4.91 -0.12
CA ILE A 345 -14.92 -5.61 -1.16
C ILE A 345 -15.11 -4.86 -2.46
N MET A 346 -14.02 -4.40 -3.06
CA MET A 346 -14.03 -3.61 -4.29
C MET A 346 -13.20 -4.30 -5.37
N LEU A 347 -13.78 -4.47 -6.56
CA LEU A 347 -13.19 -5.18 -7.68
C LEU A 347 -13.12 -4.24 -8.89
N VAL A 348 -11.91 -3.93 -9.37
CA VAL A 348 -11.72 -3.09 -10.56
C VAL A 348 -10.43 -3.45 -11.29
N GLY A 349 -10.48 -3.53 -12.63
CA GLY A 349 -9.28 -3.72 -13.45
C GLY A 349 -8.45 -4.97 -13.14
N GLY A 350 -9.07 -6.05 -12.65
CA GLY A 350 -8.37 -7.27 -12.22
C GLY A 350 -7.76 -7.22 -10.82
N LYS A 351 -7.93 -6.10 -10.10
CA LYS A 351 -7.51 -5.93 -8.70
C LYS A 351 -8.67 -6.13 -7.74
N THR A 352 -8.38 -6.67 -6.56
CA THR A 352 -9.33 -6.84 -5.45
C THR A 352 -8.84 -6.07 -4.24
N ALA A 353 -9.63 -5.12 -3.75
CA ALA A 353 -9.38 -4.40 -2.51
C ALA A 353 -10.37 -4.85 -1.44
N LEU A 354 -9.85 -5.26 -0.28
CA LEU A 354 -10.61 -5.47 0.95
C LEU A 354 -10.37 -4.26 1.85
N ILE A 355 -11.41 -3.49 2.15
CA ILE A 355 -11.29 -2.19 2.79
C ILE A 355 -12.12 -2.19 4.07
N TYR A 356 -11.46 -1.94 5.20
CA TYR A 356 -12.08 -1.72 6.49
C TYR A 356 -12.03 -0.23 6.82
N TRP A 357 -13.21 0.38 6.96
CA TRP A 357 -13.35 1.78 7.35
C TRP A 357 -13.63 1.87 8.86
N GLY A 358 -12.59 2.17 9.65
CA GLY A 358 -12.71 2.45 11.09
C GLY A 358 -11.90 3.69 11.47
N GLU A 359 -11.64 3.89 12.77
CA GLU A 359 -10.82 5.01 13.25
C GLU A 359 -9.46 5.08 12.54
N THR A 360 -8.84 3.91 12.34
CA THR A 360 -7.65 3.72 11.50
C THR A 360 -8.02 2.81 10.31
N PRO A 361 -8.39 3.39 9.15
CA PRO A 361 -8.74 2.61 7.97
C PRO A 361 -7.64 1.65 7.55
N THR A 362 -8.01 0.48 7.07
CA THR A 362 -7.05 -0.51 6.58
C THR A 362 -7.55 -1.10 5.28
N ALA A 363 -6.70 -1.13 4.25
CA ALA A 363 -7.03 -1.73 2.97
C ALA A 363 -5.98 -2.76 2.56
N THR A 364 -6.42 -3.93 2.10
CA THR A 364 -5.53 -4.94 1.50
C THR A 364 -5.85 -5.07 0.03
N LEU A 365 -4.86 -4.81 -0.82
CA LEU A 365 -4.97 -4.84 -2.28
C LEU A 365 -4.27 -6.07 -2.84
N TYR A 366 -5.02 -6.87 -3.59
CA TYR A 366 -4.55 -8.06 -4.29
C TYR A 366 -4.51 -7.78 -5.80
N SER A 367 -3.39 -8.14 -6.45
CA SER A 367 -3.22 -8.04 -7.91
C SER A 367 -3.30 -9.39 -8.63
N ARG A 368 -3.88 -10.40 -7.99
CA ARG A 368 -3.94 -11.79 -8.52
C ARG A 368 -5.28 -12.08 -9.20
N PRO A 369 -5.29 -12.41 -10.52
CA PRO A 369 -6.54 -12.64 -11.26
C PRO A 369 -7.45 -13.70 -10.65
N ALA A 370 -6.90 -14.79 -10.10
CA ALA A 370 -7.69 -15.84 -9.47
C ALA A 370 -8.52 -15.34 -8.27
N ILE A 371 -8.00 -14.37 -7.52
CA ILE A 371 -8.71 -13.76 -6.38
C ILE A 371 -9.84 -12.86 -6.88
N TYR A 372 -9.55 -12.04 -7.90
CA TYR A 372 -10.56 -11.22 -8.57
C TYR A 372 -11.74 -12.05 -9.09
N GLU A 373 -11.45 -13.11 -9.85
CA GLU A 373 -12.49 -13.98 -10.42
C GLU A 373 -13.31 -14.70 -9.33
N SER A 374 -12.70 -15.04 -8.20
CA SER A 374 -13.40 -15.65 -7.07
C SER A 374 -14.42 -14.70 -6.45
N TYR A 375 -14.01 -13.47 -6.11
CA TYR A 375 -14.93 -12.47 -5.55
C TYR A 375 -15.94 -11.98 -6.59
N LYS A 376 -15.56 -11.92 -7.86
CA LYS A 376 -16.48 -11.57 -8.95
C LYS A 376 -17.61 -12.58 -9.08
N LYS A 377 -17.33 -13.88 -8.94
CA LYS A 377 -18.37 -14.93 -8.89
C LYS A 377 -19.31 -14.76 -7.70
N GLN A 378 -18.78 -14.40 -6.53
CA GLN A 378 -19.61 -14.12 -5.34
C GLN A 378 -20.49 -12.89 -5.55
N PHE A 379 -19.92 -11.80 -6.08
CA PHE A 379 -20.68 -10.62 -6.48
C PHE A 379 -21.79 -10.99 -7.45
N ASP A 380 -21.49 -11.74 -8.51
CA ASP A 380 -22.48 -12.12 -9.52
C ASP A 380 -23.62 -12.97 -8.97
N LEU A 381 -23.33 -13.83 -7.99
CA LEU A 381 -24.35 -14.62 -7.30
C LEU A 381 -25.31 -13.73 -6.50
N LEU A 382 -24.77 -12.81 -5.71
CA LEU A 382 -25.59 -11.84 -4.96
C LEU A 382 -26.32 -10.86 -5.90
N TRP A 383 -25.67 -10.44 -6.98
CA TRP A 383 -26.22 -9.49 -7.94
C TRP A 383 -27.37 -10.08 -8.75
N LYS A 384 -27.31 -11.37 -9.11
CA LYS A 384 -28.36 -12.05 -9.87
C LYS A 384 -29.54 -12.52 -9.01
N GLN A 385 -29.44 -12.36 -7.69
CA GLN A 385 -30.51 -12.75 -6.78
C GLN A 385 -31.77 -11.89 -7.04
N GLU A 386 -32.88 -12.56 -7.32
CA GLU A 386 -34.19 -11.93 -7.62
C GLU A 386 -35.15 -11.96 -6.43
N VAL A 387 -34.83 -12.73 -5.38
CA VAL A 387 -35.63 -12.90 -4.17
C VAL A 387 -34.74 -12.76 -2.94
N GLN A 388 -35.20 -12.08 -1.90
CA GLN A 388 -34.45 -11.91 -0.66
C GLN A 388 -35.01 -12.87 0.40
N THR A 389 -34.14 -13.46 1.23
CA THR A 389 -34.57 -14.36 2.31
C THR A 389 -34.17 -13.74 3.64
N TYR A 390 -35.11 -13.75 4.58
CA TYR A 390 -34.95 -13.27 5.95
C TYR A 390 -35.12 -14.46 6.89
N SER A 391 -34.23 -14.63 7.86
CA SER A 391 -34.22 -15.78 8.78
C SER A 391 -34.05 -15.34 10.23
N GLY A 392 -34.85 -15.92 11.12
CA GLY A 392 -34.85 -15.59 12.54
C GLY A 392 -35.73 -14.38 12.88
N TRP A 393 -36.17 -14.31 14.14
CA TRP A 393 -37.15 -13.31 14.58
C TRP A 393 -36.67 -11.86 14.43
N GLN A 394 -35.37 -11.60 14.55
CA GLN A 394 -34.83 -10.26 14.36
C GLN A 394 -35.04 -9.77 12.93
N GLU A 395 -34.64 -10.57 11.93
CA GLU A 395 -34.77 -10.22 10.51
C GLU A 395 -36.24 -10.14 10.07
N ILE A 396 -37.09 -11.01 10.61
CA ILE A 396 -38.54 -10.98 10.35
C ILE A 396 -39.17 -9.70 10.91
N ASN A 397 -38.81 -9.30 12.14
CA ASN A 397 -39.30 -8.04 12.71
C ASN A 397 -38.84 -6.84 11.89
N GLU A 398 -37.58 -6.80 11.45
CA GLU A 398 -37.06 -5.75 10.56
C GLU A 398 -37.83 -5.70 9.24
N LEU A 399 -38.03 -6.85 8.59
CA LEU A 399 -38.78 -6.96 7.34
C LEU A 399 -40.20 -6.36 7.47
N PHE A 400 -40.96 -6.78 8.46
CA PHE A 400 -42.37 -6.38 8.59
C PHE A 400 -42.52 -4.97 9.18
N LEU A 401 -41.83 -4.68 10.28
CA LEU A 401 -42.03 -3.44 11.04
C LEU A 401 -41.30 -2.23 10.46
N GLN A 402 -40.24 -2.44 9.67
CA GLN A 402 -39.50 -1.38 9.01
C GLN A 402 -39.69 -1.45 7.50
N TYR A 403 -39.10 -2.44 6.82
CA TYR A 403 -38.99 -2.43 5.36
C TYR A 403 -40.35 -2.44 4.63
N LEU A 404 -41.24 -3.37 4.97
CA LEU A 404 -42.58 -3.46 4.36
C LEU A 404 -43.44 -2.26 4.75
N THR A 405 -43.39 -1.86 6.02
CA THR A 405 -44.17 -0.72 6.54
C THR A 405 -43.73 0.61 5.93
N GLU A 406 -42.43 0.84 5.69
CA GLU A 406 -41.91 2.08 5.12
C GLU A 406 -42.27 2.24 3.65
N THR A 407 -42.39 1.14 2.92
CA THR A 407 -42.59 1.15 1.47
C THR A 407 -44.04 1.19 1.00
N VAL A 408 -45.01 1.24 1.91
CA VAL A 408 -46.45 1.39 1.61
C VAL A 408 -46.93 2.83 1.76
N GLU A 409 -47.93 3.19 0.97
CA GLU A 409 -48.54 4.52 0.93
C GLU A 409 -49.99 4.51 1.44
N LYS A 410 -50.49 5.69 1.82
CA LYS A 410 -51.89 5.84 2.25
C LYS A 410 -52.85 5.40 1.15
N GLY A 411 -53.76 4.48 1.47
CA GLY A 411 -54.74 3.92 0.53
C GLY A 411 -54.32 2.60 -0.11
N ASP A 412 -53.08 2.14 0.09
CA ASP A 412 -52.67 0.81 -0.33
C ASP A 412 -53.47 -0.30 0.39
N VAL A 413 -53.49 -1.50 -0.20
CA VAL A 413 -54.15 -2.69 0.37
C VAL A 413 -53.13 -3.80 0.55
N GLU A 414 -52.95 -4.27 1.78
CA GLU A 414 -52.27 -5.53 2.08
C GLU A 414 -53.27 -6.69 1.97
N CYS A 415 -52.97 -7.69 1.15
CA CYS A 415 -53.74 -8.93 1.07
C CYS A 415 -52.95 -10.06 1.75
N VAL A 416 -53.59 -10.86 2.61
CA VAL A 416 -52.93 -11.96 3.33
C VAL A 416 -53.65 -13.28 3.09
N ILE A 417 -52.90 -14.31 2.69
CA ILE A 417 -53.39 -15.69 2.56
C ILE A 417 -52.82 -16.53 3.71
N GLY A 418 -53.71 -17.24 4.41
CA GLY A 418 -53.31 -18.23 5.41
C GLY A 418 -52.85 -17.61 6.73
N ALA A 419 -53.36 -16.42 7.08
CA ALA A 419 -53.01 -15.75 8.33
C ALA A 419 -53.26 -16.66 9.54
N GLY A 420 -52.23 -16.89 10.35
CA GLY A 420 -52.22 -17.81 11.47
C GLY A 420 -51.38 -17.28 12.63
N TYR A 421 -51.03 -18.19 13.55
CA TYR A 421 -50.32 -17.86 14.80
C TYR A 421 -49.02 -18.66 14.97
N GLY A 422 -48.45 -19.15 13.87
CA GLY A 422 -47.26 -20.01 13.89
C GLY A 422 -47.47 -21.33 14.64
N ASP A 423 -46.36 -21.95 15.04
CA ASP A 423 -46.37 -23.15 15.89
C ASP A 423 -46.74 -22.79 17.35
N GLU A 424 -47.22 -23.76 18.15
CA GLU A 424 -47.74 -23.55 19.52
C GLU A 424 -46.79 -22.73 20.44
N LYS A 425 -45.47 -22.87 20.25
CA LYS A 425 -44.46 -22.17 21.06
C LYS A 425 -44.20 -20.73 20.64
N THR A 426 -44.70 -20.30 19.49
CA THR A 426 -44.40 -19.00 18.89
C THR A 426 -45.59 -18.06 18.78
N GLY A 427 -46.77 -18.49 19.24
CA GLY A 427 -48.00 -17.68 19.23
C GLY A 427 -47.79 -16.27 19.74
N ASP A 428 -47.22 -16.10 20.93
CA ASP A 428 -46.98 -14.78 21.53
C ASP A 428 -46.04 -13.86 20.71
N LEU A 429 -45.11 -14.44 19.94
CA LEU A 429 -44.20 -13.69 19.06
C LEU A 429 -44.93 -13.24 17.79
N VAL A 430 -45.70 -14.13 17.17
CA VAL A 430 -46.54 -13.82 16.00
C VAL A 430 -47.59 -12.78 16.36
N SER A 431 -48.28 -12.96 17.49
CA SER A 431 -49.25 -12.02 18.07
C SER A 431 -48.67 -10.61 18.24
N ARG A 432 -47.48 -10.50 18.86
CA ARG A 432 -46.82 -9.19 19.00
C ARG A 432 -46.49 -8.56 17.66
N LEU A 433 -45.90 -9.33 16.74
CA LEU A 433 -45.59 -8.84 15.40
C LEU A 433 -46.86 -8.38 14.67
N PHE A 434 -47.93 -9.16 14.74
CA PHE A 434 -49.23 -8.85 14.19
C PHE A 434 -49.76 -7.52 14.73
N LEU A 435 -49.81 -7.34 16.05
CA LEU A 435 -50.30 -6.10 16.67
C LEU A 435 -49.49 -4.87 16.22
N HIS A 436 -48.16 -4.98 16.23
CA HIS A 436 -47.27 -3.89 15.84
C HIS A 436 -47.36 -3.55 14.35
N HIS A 437 -47.31 -4.55 13.47
CA HIS A 437 -47.37 -4.39 12.02
C HIS A 437 -48.70 -3.76 11.60
N ASN A 438 -49.83 -4.35 12.02
CA ASN A 438 -51.15 -3.82 11.68
C ASN A 438 -51.38 -2.42 12.28
N GLY A 439 -50.92 -2.17 13.51
CA GLY A 439 -50.99 -0.85 14.13
C GLY A 439 -50.25 0.22 13.31
N SER A 440 -49.07 -0.11 12.78
CA SER A 440 -48.29 0.79 11.91
C SER A 440 -48.95 1.03 10.56
N LEU A 441 -49.48 -0.02 9.92
CA LEU A 441 -50.22 0.09 8.66
C LEU A 441 -51.48 0.95 8.80
N MET A 442 -52.25 0.76 9.89
CA MET A 442 -53.44 1.57 10.17
C MET A 442 -53.10 3.05 10.38
N LYS A 443 -52.00 3.36 11.07
CA LYS A 443 -51.53 4.75 11.24
C LYS A 443 -51.18 5.41 9.90
N LYS A 444 -50.67 4.63 8.93
CA LYS A 444 -50.41 5.09 7.55
C LYS A 444 -51.65 5.13 6.66
N GLY A 445 -52.79 4.61 7.12
CA GLY A 445 -54.03 4.55 6.34
C GLY A 445 -54.00 3.49 5.25
N VAL A 446 -53.29 2.38 5.48
CA VAL A 446 -53.27 1.19 4.63
C VAL A 446 -54.42 0.27 5.04
N PHE A 447 -55.13 -0.29 4.06
CA PHE A 447 -56.20 -1.26 4.28
C PHE A 447 -55.66 -2.69 4.25
N LYS A 448 -56.34 -3.61 4.91
CA LYS A 448 -55.97 -5.03 4.94
C LYS A 448 -57.15 -5.91 4.58
N ARG A 449 -56.89 -6.94 3.77
CA ARG A 449 -57.81 -8.05 3.52
C ARG A 449 -57.11 -9.35 3.85
N ALA A 450 -57.58 -10.08 4.85
CA ALA A 450 -56.90 -11.26 5.34
C ALA A 450 -57.81 -12.50 5.28
N LEU A 451 -57.26 -13.60 4.77
CA LEU A 451 -57.84 -14.93 4.80
C LEU A 451 -57.25 -15.68 5.99
N PHE A 452 -58.01 -15.77 7.08
CA PHE A 452 -57.63 -16.50 8.30
C PHE A 452 -58.16 -17.94 8.25
N TYR A 453 -57.57 -18.85 9.03
CA TYR A 453 -58.17 -20.17 9.22
C TYR A 453 -59.30 -20.11 10.25
N GLU A 454 -60.41 -20.81 9.99
CA GLU A 454 -61.59 -20.85 10.87
C GLU A 454 -61.24 -21.21 12.33
N GLN A 455 -60.23 -22.05 12.55
CA GLN A 455 -59.76 -22.44 13.88
C GLN A 455 -59.15 -21.29 14.70
N HIS A 456 -58.75 -20.18 14.07
CA HIS A 456 -58.14 -19.03 14.74
C HIS A 456 -59.11 -17.85 14.92
N ARG A 457 -60.39 -18.01 14.57
CA ARG A 457 -61.44 -16.96 14.67
C ARG A 457 -61.50 -16.33 16.05
N ASP A 458 -61.72 -17.13 17.09
CA ASP A 458 -61.88 -16.62 18.46
C ASP A 458 -60.61 -15.90 18.96
N HIS A 459 -59.43 -16.41 18.60
CA HIS A 459 -58.16 -15.79 18.97
C HIS A 459 -58.00 -14.42 18.29
N PHE A 460 -58.24 -14.34 16.98
CA PHE A 460 -58.19 -13.11 16.21
C PHE A 460 -59.21 -12.07 16.71
N GLU A 461 -60.45 -12.48 17.00
CA GLU A 461 -61.48 -11.59 17.54
C GLU A 461 -61.08 -11.02 18.92
N ASN A 462 -60.40 -11.82 19.75
CA ASN A 462 -59.91 -11.34 21.05
C ASN A 462 -58.72 -10.38 20.90
N GLU A 463 -57.78 -10.64 20.00
CA GLU A 463 -56.64 -9.74 19.76
C GLU A 463 -57.05 -8.42 19.08
N THR A 464 -57.99 -8.45 18.15
CA THR A 464 -58.48 -7.24 17.48
C THR A 464 -59.24 -6.33 18.44
N ARG A 465 -59.90 -6.85 19.48
CA ARG A 465 -60.44 -6.03 20.58
C ARG A 465 -59.36 -5.25 21.33
N ALA A 466 -58.11 -5.74 21.35
CA ALA A 466 -56.98 -5.00 21.92
C ALA A 466 -56.46 -3.90 20.98
N LEU A 467 -56.72 -3.99 19.66
CA LEU A 467 -56.42 -2.97 18.64
C LEU A 467 -57.58 -1.98 18.51
N ASN A 468 -57.61 -0.92 19.32
CA ASN A 468 -58.56 0.22 19.25
C ASN A 468 -59.95 -0.13 18.64
N PRO A 469 -60.91 -0.60 19.47
CA PRO A 469 -62.18 -1.19 19.05
C PRO A 469 -63.02 -0.34 18.08
N GLU A 470 -62.89 0.99 18.10
CA GLU A 470 -63.74 1.88 17.31
C GLU A 470 -63.33 2.02 15.82
N ARG A 471 -62.19 1.43 15.42
CA ARG A 471 -61.62 1.66 14.07
C ARG A 471 -61.18 0.43 13.30
N TYR A 472 -60.94 -0.73 13.92
CA TYR A 472 -60.30 -1.85 13.21
C TYR A 472 -61.13 -2.38 12.02
N ASP A 473 -62.45 -2.51 12.16
CA ASP A 473 -63.37 -2.96 11.09
C ASP A 473 -63.34 -2.08 9.83
N LYS A 474 -62.92 -0.81 9.98
CA LYS A 474 -62.80 0.14 8.86
C LYS A 474 -61.55 -0.13 8.01
N TYR A 475 -60.52 -0.74 8.60
CA TYR A 475 -59.22 -0.93 7.97
C TYR A 475 -58.91 -2.39 7.65
N ILE A 476 -59.39 -3.34 8.46
CA ILE A 476 -59.11 -4.77 8.28
C ILE A 476 -60.41 -5.49 7.95
N LYS A 477 -60.45 -6.15 6.80
CA LYS A 477 -61.52 -7.09 6.42
C LYS A 477 -60.99 -8.51 6.48
N VAL A 478 -61.74 -9.39 7.14
CA VAL A 478 -61.36 -10.80 7.29
C VAL A 478 -62.41 -11.70 6.66
N ARG A 479 -61.94 -12.80 6.08
CA ARG A 479 -62.74 -13.96 5.68
C ARG A 479 -62.04 -15.22 6.15
N TYR A 480 -62.79 -16.30 6.29
CA TYR A 480 -62.29 -17.53 6.88
C TYR A 480 -62.19 -18.67 5.89
N LEU A 481 -61.02 -19.32 5.89
CA LEU A 481 -60.70 -20.53 5.15
C LEU A 481 -61.12 -21.76 5.97
N PRO A 482 -61.63 -22.81 5.31
CA PRO A 482 -62.07 -24.02 5.98
C PRO A 482 -60.90 -24.76 6.66
N LYS A 483 -61.18 -25.52 7.72
CA LYS A 483 -60.16 -26.21 8.53
C LYS A 483 -59.35 -27.23 7.72
N GLU A 484 -59.95 -27.80 6.67
CA GLU A 484 -59.33 -28.75 5.76
C GLU A 484 -58.25 -28.10 4.86
N PHE A 485 -58.24 -26.76 4.76
CA PHE A 485 -57.31 -25.99 3.94
C PHE A 485 -56.24 -25.31 4.82
N TYR A 486 -55.69 -25.99 5.83
CA TYR A 486 -54.66 -25.42 6.71
C TYR A 486 -53.23 -25.63 6.17
N PHE A 487 -52.45 -24.55 6.13
CA PHE A 487 -51.01 -24.57 5.83
C PHE A 487 -50.25 -23.68 6.82
N SER A 488 -49.01 -24.05 7.14
CA SER A 488 -48.14 -23.31 8.06
C SER A 488 -47.45 -22.08 7.46
N LEU A 489 -47.76 -21.75 6.20
CA LEU A 489 -47.18 -20.61 5.47
C LEU A 489 -48.17 -19.47 5.38
N GLU A 490 -47.68 -18.25 5.62
CA GLU A 490 -48.43 -17.02 5.42
C GLU A 490 -47.91 -16.30 4.18
N THR A 491 -48.81 -15.89 3.28
CA THR A 491 -48.44 -15.08 2.12
C THR A 491 -48.96 -13.66 2.31
N HIS A 492 -48.07 -12.68 2.40
CA HIS A 492 -48.45 -11.26 2.44
C HIS A 492 -48.20 -10.64 1.08
N ILE A 493 -49.17 -9.91 0.56
CA ILE A 493 -49.17 -9.35 -0.79
C ILE A 493 -49.41 -7.85 -0.66
N PHE A 494 -48.45 -7.09 -1.17
CA PHE A 494 -48.47 -5.64 -1.27
C PHE A 494 -48.44 -5.24 -2.75
N LYS A 495 -48.62 -3.95 -3.03
CA LYS A 495 -48.68 -3.39 -4.39
C LYS A 495 -47.53 -3.83 -5.31
N ASN A 496 -46.29 -3.85 -4.79
CA ASN A 496 -45.09 -4.19 -5.54
C ASN A 496 -44.18 -5.21 -4.85
N LYS A 497 -44.70 -5.92 -3.84
CA LYS A 497 -43.96 -6.92 -3.06
C LYS A 497 -44.87 -8.05 -2.63
N ALA A 498 -44.32 -9.24 -2.46
CA ALA A 498 -45.00 -10.31 -1.75
C ALA A 498 -44.01 -11.04 -0.85
N THR A 499 -44.46 -11.57 0.28
CA THR A 499 -43.67 -12.46 1.12
C THR A 499 -44.36 -13.81 1.26
N ILE A 500 -43.58 -14.87 1.38
CA ILE A 500 -44.02 -16.15 1.93
C ILE A 500 -43.24 -16.37 3.21
N THR A 501 -43.94 -16.49 4.33
CA THR A 501 -43.33 -16.61 5.66
C THR A 501 -43.76 -17.90 6.35
N TYR A 502 -42.79 -18.64 6.87
CA TYR A 502 -43.01 -19.68 7.86
C TYR A 502 -42.70 -19.13 9.25
N PHE A 503 -43.68 -19.16 10.15
CA PHE A 503 -43.53 -18.71 11.53
C PHE A 503 -43.32 -19.89 12.49
N GLY A 504 -42.07 -20.31 12.64
CA GLY A 504 -41.63 -21.32 13.63
C GLY A 504 -40.61 -20.76 14.62
N GLU A 505 -39.97 -21.62 15.41
CA GLU A 505 -38.89 -21.21 16.36
C GLU A 505 -37.78 -20.40 15.64
N ASN A 506 -37.44 -20.82 14.41
CA ASN A 506 -36.55 -20.11 13.49
C ASN A 506 -37.36 -19.71 12.25
N PRO A 507 -38.06 -18.57 12.26
CA PRO A 507 -38.94 -18.19 11.18
C PRO A 507 -38.13 -17.84 9.93
N VAL A 508 -38.70 -18.07 8.75
CA VAL A 508 -38.07 -17.76 7.47
C VAL A 508 -39.07 -17.07 6.57
N SER A 509 -38.68 -15.98 5.93
CA SER A 509 -39.49 -15.29 4.93
C SER A 509 -38.74 -15.07 3.63
N THR A 510 -39.39 -15.35 2.52
CA THR A 510 -38.88 -15.00 1.18
C THR A 510 -39.66 -13.83 0.63
N LEU A 511 -38.96 -12.74 0.32
CA LEU A 511 -39.47 -11.53 -0.30
C LEU A 511 -39.31 -11.59 -1.83
N TYR A 512 -40.41 -11.37 -2.52
CA TYR A 512 -40.54 -11.31 -3.97
C TYR A 512 -40.87 -9.90 -4.43
N GLN A 513 -40.19 -9.43 -5.47
CA GLN A 513 -40.44 -8.10 -6.08
C GLN A 513 -40.79 -8.19 -7.58
N ASN A 514 -40.75 -9.39 -8.16
CA ASN A 514 -41.08 -9.60 -9.57
C ASN A 514 -42.60 -9.38 -9.80
N PRO A 515 -43.01 -8.43 -10.68
CA PRO A 515 -44.42 -8.12 -10.90
C PRO A 515 -45.28 -9.31 -11.33
N ASN A 516 -44.72 -10.25 -12.09
CA ASN A 516 -45.45 -11.44 -12.54
C ASN A 516 -45.72 -12.41 -11.39
N ILE A 517 -44.76 -12.55 -10.46
CA ILE A 517 -44.90 -13.37 -9.26
C ILE A 517 -45.96 -12.75 -8.34
N ILE A 518 -45.87 -11.43 -8.10
CA ILE A 518 -46.83 -10.69 -7.26
C ILE A 518 -48.25 -10.80 -7.84
N ALA A 519 -48.42 -10.61 -9.15
CA ALA A 519 -49.70 -10.78 -9.82
C ALA A 519 -50.23 -12.23 -9.70
N GLY A 520 -49.34 -13.21 -9.67
CA GLY A 520 -49.68 -14.61 -9.39
C GLY A 520 -50.30 -14.78 -8.00
N PHE A 521 -49.63 -14.28 -6.96
CA PHE A 521 -50.16 -14.32 -5.59
C PHE A 521 -51.46 -13.54 -5.44
N GLN A 522 -51.58 -12.36 -6.07
CA GLN A 522 -52.81 -11.58 -6.04
C GLN A 522 -53.99 -12.35 -6.65
N ARG A 523 -53.80 -13.02 -7.80
CA ARG A 523 -54.83 -13.87 -8.41
C ARG A 523 -55.24 -15.03 -7.49
N GLN A 524 -54.27 -15.64 -6.80
CA GLN A 524 -54.56 -16.69 -5.82
C GLN A 524 -55.40 -16.15 -4.66
N PHE A 525 -55.03 -14.98 -4.12
CA PHE A 525 -55.79 -14.31 -3.08
C PHE A 525 -57.22 -14.00 -3.55
N ASP A 526 -57.38 -13.39 -4.73
CA ASP A 526 -58.69 -12.99 -5.25
C ASP A 526 -59.62 -14.20 -5.44
N PHE A 527 -59.09 -15.33 -5.94
CA PHE A 527 -59.84 -16.57 -6.06
C PHE A 527 -60.28 -17.10 -4.70
N LEU A 528 -59.35 -17.24 -3.74
CA LEU A 528 -59.67 -17.72 -2.39
C LEU A 528 -60.64 -16.78 -1.67
N TRP A 529 -60.48 -15.47 -1.85
CA TRP A 529 -61.38 -14.45 -1.33
C TRP A 529 -62.80 -14.59 -1.89
N SER A 530 -62.95 -14.94 -3.17
CA SER A 530 -64.27 -15.09 -3.81
C SER A 530 -65.08 -16.28 -3.28
N ILE A 531 -64.40 -17.33 -2.81
CA ILE A 531 -65.03 -18.57 -2.33
C ILE A 531 -65.08 -18.68 -0.79
N SER A 532 -64.36 -17.82 -0.07
CA SER A 532 -64.34 -17.81 1.39
C SER A 532 -65.58 -17.12 1.98
N LYS A 533 -65.95 -17.56 3.19
CA LYS A 533 -67.10 -17.01 3.92
C LYS A 533 -66.66 -15.83 4.77
N GLU A 534 -67.55 -14.86 4.92
CA GLU A 534 -67.40 -13.76 5.90
C GLU A 534 -67.49 -14.27 7.34
#